data_AF-A0A935N352-F1
#
_entry.id   AF-A0A935N352-F1
#
_cell.length_a   1.000
_cell.length_b   1.000
_cell.length_c   1.000
_cell.angle_alpha   90.00
_cell.angle_beta   90.00
_cell.angle_gamma   90.00
#
_symmetry.space_group_name_H-M   'P 1'
#
loop_
_entity.id
_entity.type
_entity.pdbx_description
1 polymer ?
#
loop_
_entity_poly.entity_id
_entity_poly.type
_entity_poly.pdbx_seq_one_letter_code
_entity_poly.pdbx_strand_id
1 'polypeptide(L)'
;MFLDYEENIWISSLRGIYKLSYIPFKNYYKNNGLLESEVSTISEFNSGKLFFGHNYGFSSLYHDKISQTNISSHTDNKNIYRILDSYHNKSEDLIYFVSLQKGVGIVKSNGNLNWICSNDVGNYYTILKTNHNKILVSTDNGFAEINR
;
A
#
# COMPACT_ATOMS: atom_id res chain seq x y z
N MET A 1 23.10 -32.67 11.84
CA MET A 1 22.69 -31.26 11.63
C MET A 1 23.84 -30.37 12.06
N PHE A 2 24.11 -29.29 11.33
CA PHE A 2 25.20 -28.36 11.59
C PHE A 2 24.64 -26.93 11.48
N LEU A 3 24.94 -26.09 12.47
CA LEU A 3 24.65 -24.66 12.42
C LEU A 3 25.92 -23.97 11.90
N ASP A 4 25.80 -23.27 10.79
CA ASP A 4 26.91 -22.46 10.32
C ASP A 4 26.96 -21.11 11.07
N TYR A 5 28.04 -20.37 10.84
CA TYR A 5 28.27 -19.09 11.49
C TYR A 5 27.24 -18.00 11.13
N GLU A 6 26.53 -18.14 10.01
CA GLU A 6 25.49 -17.20 9.55
C GLU A 6 24.10 -17.56 10.09
N GLU A 7 24.05 -18.45 11.09
CA GLU A 7 22.82 -19.02 11.65
C GLU A 7 21.98 -19.83 10.63
N ASN A 8 22.53 -20.22 9.49
CA ASN A 8 21.84 -21.15 8.60
C ASN A 8 21.97 -22.58 9.12
N ILE A 9 20.94 -23.38 8.92
CA ILE A 9 20.88 -24.75 9.42
C ILE A 9 21.10 -25.73 8.28
N TRP A 10 22.04 -26.65 8.46
CA TRP A 10 22.36 -27.72 7.53
C TRP A 10 21.89 -29.07 8.08
N ILE A 11 21.02 -29.75 7.35
CA ILE A 11 20.39 -31.00 7.78
C ILE A 11 20.78 -32.11 6.80
N SER A 12 21.48 -33.11 7.28
CA SER A 12 21.74 -34.35 6.54
C SER A 12 20.53 -35.29 6.58
N SER A 13 20.25 -35.98 5.48
CA SER A 13 19.21 -37.00 5.32
C SER A 13 19.79 -38.26 4.65
N LEU A 14 19.01 -39.35 4.63
CA LEU A 14 19.38 -40.60 3.95
C LEU A 14 19.61 -40.43 2.44
N ARG A 15 19.13 -39.34 1.84
CA ARG A 15 19.24 -39.06 0.39
C ARG A 15 19.70 -37.63 0.08
N GLY A 16 20.55 -37.05 0.92
CA GLY A 16 21.15 -35.73 0.65
C GLY A 16 21.09 -34.77 1.83
N ILE A 17 21.27 -33.49 1.57
CA ILE A 17 21.38 -32.44 2.61
C ILE A 17 20.47 -31.26 2.25
N TYR A 18 19.79 -30.69 3.26
CA TYR A 18 18.98 -29.47 3.16
C TYR A 18 19.68 -28.32 3.87
N LYS A 19 19.71 -27.14 3.26
CA LYS A 19 20.13 -25.89 3.91
C LYS A 19 18.91 -25.00 4.13
N LEU A 20 18.69 -24.56 5.36
CA LEU A 20 17.69 -23.56 5.71
C LEU A 20 18.41 -22.24 5.98
N SER A 21 18.19 -21.24 5.13
CA SER A 21 18.88 -19.95 5.24
C SER A 21 18.14 -18.95 6.13
N TYR A 22 18.90 -18.13 6.87
CA TYR A 22 18.40 -17.00 7.65
C TYR A 22 18.00 -15.83 6.73
N ILE A 23 16.84 -15.21 6.94
CA ILE A 23 16.27 -14.16 6.06
C ILE A 23 16.32 -12.81 6.79
N PRO A 24 17.19 -11.87 6.38
CA PRO A 24 17.34 -10.58 7.08
C PRO A 24 16.14 -9.65 6.86
N PHE A 25 15.81 -8.88 7.89
CA PHE A 25 14.84 -7.79 7.79
C PHE A 25 15.42 -6.61 7.02
N LYS A 26 14.59 -6.01 6.17
CA LYS A 26 14.90 -4.74 5.50
C LYS A 26 13.93 -3.68 6.00
N ASN A 27 14.48 -2.64 6.62
CA ASN A 27 13.73 -1.49 7.11
C ASN A 27 13.81 -0.37 6.09
N TYR A 28 12.68 0.32 5.89
CA TYR A 28 12.60 1.51 5.05
C TYR A 28 12.00 2.65 5.86
N TYR A 29 12.71 3.77 5.92
CA TYR A 29 12.25 5.02 6.53
C TYR A 29 12.28 6.15 5.50
N LYS A 30 11.87 7.34 5.93
CA LYS A 30 12.01 8.56 5.12
C LYS A 30 13.43 8.78 4.61
N ASN A 31 14.45 8.51 5.44
CA ASN A 31 15.85 8.64 5.03
C ASN A 31 16.29 7.61 3.96
N ASN A 32 15.53 6.54 3.75
CA ASN A 32 15.74 5.58 2.65
C ASN A 32 15.00 6.00 1.36
N GLY A 33 14.25 7.10 1.38
CA GLY A 33 13.52 7.60 0.22
C GLY A 33 12.02 7.40 0.27
N LEU A 34 11.46 6.83 1.35
CA LEU A 34 10.00 6.92 1.57
C LEU A 34 9.58 8.38 1.71
N LEU A 35 8.36 8.70 1.29
CA LEU A 35 7.78 10.03 1.48
C LEU A 35 7.73 10.39 2.97
N GLU A 36 7.27 9.43 3.78
CA GLU A 36 7.24 9.51 5.23
C GLU A 36 7.64 8.16 5.84
N SER A 37 8.17 8.16 7.06
CA SER A 37 8.44 6.90 7.79
C SER A 37 7.15 6.25 8.29
N GLU A 38 6.08 7.02 8.46
CA GLU A 38 4.78 6.50 8.86
C GLU A 38 4.05 5.91 7.63
N VAL A 39 3.72 4.63 7.70
CA VAL A 39 2.99 3.90 6.66
C VAL A 39 1.70 3.37 7.27
N SER A 40 0.57 3.77 6.71
CA SER A 40 -0.77 3.39 7.18
C SER A 40 -1.32 2.15 6.47
N THR A 41 -0.96 1.96 5.20
CA THR A 41 -1.43 0.84 4.39
C THR A 41 -0.37 0.41 3.38
N ILE A 42 -0.41 -0.88 3.02
CA ILE A 42 0.46 -1.49 2.02
C ILE A 42 -0.40 -2.22 1.00
N SER A 43 -0.05 -2.10 -0.28
CA SER A 43 -0.64 -2.89 -1.36
C SER A 43 0.41 -3.21 -2.40
N GLU A 44 0.13 -4.21 -3.25
CA GLU A 44 1.07 -4.71 -4.24
C GLU A 44 0.35 -4.79 -5.58
N PHE A 45 0.95 -4.22 -6.63
CA PHE A 45 0.49 -4.41 -8.00
C PHE A 45 0.87 -5.82 -8.51
N ASN A 46 0.21 -6.30 -9.56
CA ASN A 46 0.50 -7.61 -10.16
C ASN A 46 1.98 -7.76 -10.61
N SER A 47 2.67 -6.65 -10.85
CA SER A 47 4.10 -6.63 -11.19
C SER A 47 5.04 -6.90 -10.01
N GLY A 48 4.54 -6.91 -8.77
CA GLY A 48 5.35 -6.91 -7.55
C GLY A 48 5.78 -5.51 -7.09
N LYS A 49 5.29 -4.45 -7.75
CA LYS A 49 5.48 -3.07 -7.29
C LYS A 49 4.67 -2.85 -6.02
N LEU A 50 5.34 -2.48 -4.94
CA LEU A 50 4.72 -2.16 -3.67
C LEU A 50 4.24 -0.71 -3.65
N PHE A 51 3.15 -0.48 -2.95
CA PHE A 51 2.52 0.80 -2.66
C PHE A 51 2.48 0.97 -1.14
N PHE A 52 2.86 2.14 -0.65
CA PHE A 52 2.88 2.49 0.76
C PHE A 52 2.11 3.79 0.96
N GLY A 53 0.98 3.76 1.66
CA GLY A 53 0.20 4.95 1.99
C GLY A 53 0.77 5.71 3.18
N HIS A 54 0.80 7.04 3.09
CA HIS A 54 1.34 7.96 4.11
C HIS A 54 0.32 9.05 4.49
N ASN A 55 0.72 10.03 5.31
CA ASN A 55 -0.14 11.14 5.74
C ASN A 55 -0.45 12.13 4.62
N TYR A 56 0.46 12.34 3.68
CA TYR A 56 0.29 13.35 2.62
C TYR A 56 0.52 12.82 1.21
N GLY A 57 0.51 11.51 1.04
CA GLY A 57 0.79 10.86 -0.24
C GLY A 57 1.08 9.39 -0.10
N PHE A 58 1.74 8.85 -1.12
CA PHE A 58 2.19 7.46 -1.12
C PHE A 58 3.61 7.35 -1.68
N SER A 59 4.30 6.29 -1.30
CA SER A 59 5.52 5.84 -1.97
C SER A 59 5.24 4.57 -2.75
N SER A 60 6.06 4.30 -3.76
CA SER A 60 6.08 2.98 -4.39
C SER A 60 7.49 2.45 -4.46
N LEU A 61 7.65 1.15 -4.21
CA LEU A 61 8.92 0.44 -4.28
C LEU A 61 8.85 -0.62 -5.38
N TYR A 62 9.76 -0.54 -6.34
CA TYR A 62 9.89 -1.53 -7.40
C TYR A 62 11.34 -1.70 -7.77
N HIS A 63 11.85 -2.93 -7.73
CA HIS A 63 13.28 -3.25 -7.98
C HIS A 63 14.23 -2.32 -7.19
N ASP A 64 14.02 -2.24 -5.87
CA ASP A 64 14.78 -1.39 -4.93
C ASP A 64 14.73 0.13 -5.19
N LYS A 65 13.92 0.59 -6.15
CA LYS A 65 13.72 2.02 -6.43
C LYS A 65 12.45 2.51 -5.77
N ILE A 66 12.59 3.57 -4.97
CA ILE A 66 11.47 4.25 -4.34
C ILE A 66 11.10 5.50 -5.14
N SER A 67 9.82 5.64 -5.45
CA SER A 67 9.22 6.85 -6.03
C SER A 67 8.18 7.42 -5.07
N GLN A 68 8.14 8.73 -4.92
CA GLN A 68 7.22 9.42 -4.03
C GLN A 68 6.12 10.12 -4.83
N THR A 69 4.90 10.18 -4.29
CA THR A 69 3.80 10.97 -4.84
C THR A 69 3.10 11.70 -3.72
N ASN A 70 3.21 13.04 -3.73
CA ASN A 70 2.46 13.91 -2.83
C ASN A 70 1.05 14.11 -3.38
N ILE A 71 0.05 14.00 -2.51
CA ILE A 71 -1.35 14.31 -2.83
C ILE A 71 -1.82 15.60 -2.16
N SER A 72 -1.06 16.18 -1.23
CA SER A 72 -1.33 17.50 -0.67
C SER A 72 -0.89 18.63 -1.60
N SER A 73 -1.71 19.68 -1.72
CA SER A 73 -1.25 20.95 -2.27
C SER A 73 -0.42 21.67 -1.19
N HIS A 74 0.64 22.39 -1.57
CA HIS A 74 1.46 23.16 -0.61
C HIS A 74 0.67 24.30 0.07
N THR A 75 -0.56 24.56 -0.36
CA THR A 75 -1.44 25.62 0.12
C THR A 75 -2.52 25.12 1.11
N ASP A 76 -2.71 23.81 1.27
CA ASP A 76 -3.79 23.21 2.09
C ASP A 76 -3.33 22.82 3.49
N ASN A 77 -2.79 23.76 4.28
CA ASN A 77 -2.43 23.48 5.69
C ASN A 77 -3.64 23.20 6.60
N LYS A 78 -4.87 23.24 6.08
CA LYS A 78 -6.10 22.97 6.85
C LYS A 78 -6.64 21.56 6.69
N ASN A 79 -6.28 20.85 5.61
CA ASN A 79 -6.89 19.56 5.27
C ASN A 79 -5.96 18.39 5.60
N ILE A 80 -6.53 17.29 6.06
CA ILE A 80 -5.86 16.05 6.43
C ILE A 80 -6.07 15.04 5.30
N TYR A 81 -5.01 14.77 4.54
CA TYR A 81 -5.07 13.88 3.37
C TYR A 81 -4.48 12.50 3.62
N ARG A 82 -4.42 12.05 4.89
CA ARG A 82 -3.86 10.75 5.25
C ARG A 82 -4.52 9.64 4.48
N ILE A 83 -3.72 8.84 3.79
CA ILE A 83 -4.18 7.59 3.20
C ILE A 83 -4.44 6.64 4.37
N LEU A 84 -5.63 6.08 4.48
CA LEU A 84 -5.99 5.24 5.63
C LEU A 84 -6.02 3.76 5.31
N ASP A 85 -6.44 3.42 4.10
CA ASP A 85 -6.65 2.05 3.68
C ASP A 85 -6.52 1.93 2.16
N SER A 86 -6.21 0.73 1.67
CA SER A 86 -6.09 0.47 0.24
C SER A 86 -6.49 -0.95 -0.14
N TYR A 87 -7.02 -1.07 -1.35
CA TYR A 87 -7.50 -2.31 -1.94
C TYR A 87 -6.94 -2.48 -3.36
N HIS A 88 -6.32 -3.63 -3.64
CA HIS A 88 -5.85 -3.99 -4.98
C HIS A 88 -6.89 -4.79 -5.76
N ASN A 89 -7.40 -4.20 -6.84
CA ASN A 89 -8.18 -4.89 -7.85
C ASN A 89 -7.22 -5.62 -8.81
N LYS A 90 -7.01 -6.91 -8.56
CA LYS A 90 -6.11 -7.77 -9.33
C LYS A 90 -6.47 -7.91 -10.81
N SER A 91 -7.77 -7.90 -11.17
CA SER A 91 -8.19 -8.07 -12.56
C SER A 91 -7.85 -6.86 -13.43
N GLU A 92 -7.86 -5.66 -12.85
CA GLU A 92 -7.58 -4.41 -13.59
C GLU A 92 -6.19 -3.84 -13.29
N ASP A 93 -5.46 -4.45 -12.34
CA ASP A 93 -4.21 -3.97 -11.78
C ASP A 93 -4.27 -2.51 -11.28
N LEU A 94 -5.31 -2.23 -10.50
CA LEU A 94 -5.55 -0.91 -9.90
C LEU A 94 -5.50 -1.01 -8.38
N ILE A 95 -4.83 -0.05 -7.75
CA ILE A 95 -4.95 0.15 -6.31
C ILE A 95 -5.93 1.28 -6.09
N TYR A 96 -6.99 0.98 -5.34
CA TYR A 96 -7.88 1.95 -4.76
C TYR A 96 -7.38 2.27 -3.37
N PHE A 97 -7.46 3.52 -2.95
CA PHE A 97 -7.11 3.90 -1.59
C PHE A 97 -8.02 5.03 -1.12
N VAL A 98 -8.27 5.09 0.18
CA VAL A 98 -9.04 6.18 0.79
C VAL A 98 -8.07 7.19 1.41
N SER A 99 -8.26 8.46 1.10
CA SER A 99 -7.57 9.58 1.73
C SER A 99 -8.60 10.38 2.53
N LEU A 100 -8.32 10.58 3.83
CA LEU A 100 -9.28 11.01 4.84
C LEU A 100 -10.19 12.13 4.33
N GLN A 101 -9.66 13.28 3.93
CA GLN A 101 -10.47 14.43 3.46
C GLN A 101 -10.39 14.69 1.96
N LYS A 102 -9.80 13.77 1.18
CA LYS A 102 -9.65 13.95 -0.27
C LYS A 102 -10.58 13.07 -1.09
N GLY A 103 -10.95 11.91 -0.58
CA GLY A 103 -11.75 10.93 -1.29
C GLY A 103 -11.00 9.65 -1.63
N VAL A 104 -11.52 8.94 -2.63
CA VAL A 104 -10.99 7.66 -3.07
C VAL A 104 -10.05 7.90 -4.24
N GLY A 105 -8.77 7.62 -4.04
CA GLY A 105 -7.76 7.62 -5.08
C GLY A 105 -7.73 6.28 -5.82
N ILE A 106 -7.52 6.33 -7.13
CA ILE A 106 -7.35 5.17 -8.00
C ILE A 106 -6.03 5.33 -8.72
N VAL A 107 -5.07 4.47 -8.40
CA VAL A 107 -3.71 4.55 -8.95
C VAL A 107 -3.40 3.31 -9.78
N LYS A 108 -2.81 3.54 -10.95
CA LYS A 108 -2.23 2.51 -11.83
C LYS A 108 -0.77 2.28 -11.48
N SER A 109 -0.23 1.12 -11.86
CA SER A 109 1.17 0.78 -11.64
C SER A 109 2.17 1.78 -12.27
N ASN A 110 1.76 2.49 -13.33
CA ASN A 110 2.54 3.56 -13.96
C ASN A 110 2.51 4.92 -13.22
N GLY A 111 1.77 5.02 -12.12
CA GLY A 111 1.63 6.25 -11.33
C GLY A 111 0.46 7.15 -11.73
N ASN A 112 -0.29 6.82 -12.78
CA ASN A 112 -1.49 7.59 -13.14
C ASN A 112 -2.53 7.51 -12.02
N LEU A 113 -2.96 8.67 -11.55
CA LEU A 113 -3.83 8.84 -10.39
C LEU A 113 -5.12 9.55 -10.80
N ASN A 114 -6.27 8.94 -10.48
CA ASN A 114 -7.59 9.53 -10.59
C ASN A 114 -8.26 9.60 -9.22
N TRP A 115 -9.26 10.47 -9.07
CA TRP A 115 -9.98 10.68 -7.83
C TRP A 115 -11.48 10.50 -8.01
N ILE A 116 -12.12 9.92 -7.00
CA ILE A 116 -13.57 9.94 -6.81
C ILE A 116 -13.83 10.63 -5.47
N CYS A 117 -14.57 11.73 -5.49
CA CYS A 117 -14.98 12.46 -4.29
C CYS A 117 -16.44 12.91 -4.42
N SER A 118 -17.09 13.10 -3.29
CA SER A 118 -18.43 13.70 -3.17
C SER A 118 -18.35 14.95 -2.30
N ASN A 119 -19.06 16.01 -2.68
CA ASN A 119 -19.17 17.24 -1.89
C ASN A 119 -19.91 17.03 -0.56
N ASP A 120 -20.72 15.97 -0.47
CA ASP A 120 -21.53 15.67 0.71
C ASP A 120 -20.75 14.84 1.75
N VAL A 121 -19.55 14.36 1.42
CA VAL A 121 -18.73 13.50 2.28
C VAL A 121 -17.48 14.24 2.74
N GLY A 122 -17.37 14.45 4.06
CA GLY A 122 -16.20 15.05 4.69
C GLY A 122 -15.03 14.09 4.81
N ASN A 123 -15.26 12.91 5.41
CA ASN A 123 -14.23 11.91 5.65
C ASN A 123 -14.50 10.54 5.01
N TYR A 124 -13.41 9.86 4.64
CA TYR A 124 -13.36 8.50 4.10
C TYR A 124 -12.41 7.65 4.97
N TYR A 125 -12.79 6.44 5.36
CA TYR A 125 -12.07 5.69 6.40
C TYR A 125 -11.48 4.34 5.98
N THR A 126 -12.29 3.44 5.41
CA THR A 126 -11.82 2.12 4.93
C THR A 126 -12.39 1.83 3.56
N ILE A 127 -11.70 0.94 2.82
CA ILE A 127 -12.12 0.46 1.51
C ILE A 127 -12.03 -1.06 1.45
N LEU A 128 -13.09 -1.71 0.99
CA LEU A 128 -13.13 -3.17 0.90
C LEU A 128 -13.86 -3.63 -0.36
N LYS A 129 -13.41 -4.76 -0.89
CA LYS A 129 -14.15 -5.48 -1.94
C LYS A 129 -15.11 -6.47 -1.30
N THR A 130 -16.35 -6.45 -1.77
CA THR A 130 -17.40 -7.40 -1.41
C THR A 130 -17.42 -8.60 -2.35
N ASN A 131 -18.15 -9.65 -1.95
CA ASN A 131 -18.33 -10.88 -2.73
C ASN A 131 -19.06 -10.66 -4.08
N HIS A 132 -19.76 -9.54 -4.26
CA HIS A 132 -20.47 -9.20 -5.49
C HIS A 132 -19.64 -8.34 -6.46
N ASN A 133 -18.31 -8.35 -6.32
CA ASN A 133 -17.39 -7.47 -7.06
C ASN A 133 -17.60 -5.96 -6.82
N LYS A 134 -18.42 -5.57 -5.84
CA LYS A 134 -18.63 -4.17 -5.48
C LYS A 134 -17.54 -3.71 -4.52
N ILE A 135 -17.07 -2.48 -4.69
CA ILE A 135 -16.14 -1.84 -3.74
C ILE A 135 -16.96 -0.94 -2.83
N LEU A 136 -16.87 -1.18 -1.52
CA LEU A 136 -17.49 -0.38 -0.48
C LEU A 136 -16.47 0.52 0.18
N VAL A 137 -16.90 1.73 0.51
CA VAL A 137 -16.11 2.72 1.25
C VAL A 137 -16.92 3.21 2.42
N SER A 138 -16.35 3.20 3.62
CA SER A 138 -17.01 3.82 4.78
C SER A 138 -16.66 5.31 4.88
N THR A 139 -17.65 6.11 5.25
CA THR A 139 -17.60 7.57 5.30
C THR A 139 -18.32 8.08 6.54
N ASP A 140 -18.26 9.39 6.77
CA ASP A 140 -19.08 10.06 7.81
C ASP A 140 -20.59 9.81 7.65
N ASN A 141 -21.05 9.59 6.41
CA ASN A 141 -22.46 9.38 6.09
C ASN A 141 -22.85 7.89 5.99
N GLY A 142 -22.00 6.99 6.50
CA GLY A 142 -22.17 5.55 6.36
C GLY A 142 -21.40 4.97 5.18
N PHE A 143 -21.94 3.97 4.49
CA PHE A 143 -21.24 3.29 3.39
C PHE A 143 -21.63 3.85 2.02
N ALA A 144 -20.62 4.12 1.20
CA ALA A 144 -20.75 4.42 -0.21
C ALA A 144 -20.31 3.22 -1.06
N GLU A 145 -20.97 3.02 -2.20
CA GLU A 145 -20.60 2.02 -3.19
C GLU A 145 -19.93 2.68 -4.39
N ILE A 146 -18.80 2.13 -4.83
CA ILE A 146 -18.15 2.50 -6.08
C ILE A 146 -18.61 1.52 -7.15
N ASN A 147 -19.57 1.95 -7.97
CA ASN A 147 -20.04 1.18 -9.12
C ASN A 147 -19.01 1.23 -10.26
N ARG A 148 -18.66 0.07 -10.81
CA ARG A 148 -17.93 -0.09 -12.08
C ARG A 148 -18.56 -1.17 -12.92
#